data_AF-A0A3C1L6K6-F1
#
_entry.id   AF-A0A3C1L6K6-F1
#
_cell.length_a   1.000
_cell.length_b   1.000
_cell.length_c   1.000
_cell.angle_alpha   90.00
_cell.angle_beta   90.00
_cell.angle_gamma   90.00
#
_symmetry.space_group_name_H-M   'P 1'
#
loop_
_entity.id
_entity.type
_entity.pdbx_description
1 polymer ?
#
loop_
_entity_poly.entity_id
_entity_poly.type
_entity_poly.pdbx_seq_one_letter_code
_entity_poly.pdbx_strand_id
1 'polypeptide(L)'
;VVLTLADGTTRTAEVTDADGTAIAIHHAGCERRMIESQVVIGFDDVRRDEIDGRPMTVAELTLDRVAATSTVRVVAAGNTIPFTLRFPDLPAASPVLMELPSGREHSSARVRFSEGRCDAHAVAETKQPFRFVLQLDLGDGVDHSYVVQPDPAVQPEMLATVADGCAALDADGTLTSDG
;
A
#
# COMPACT_ATOMS: atom_id res chain seq x y z
N VAL A 1 19.76 24.04 -17.26
CA VAL A 1 18.42 24.67 -17.21
C VAL A 1 18.56 26.17 -17.39
N VAL A 2 17.67 26.80 -18.18
CA VAL A 2 17.65 28.26 -18.33
C VAL A 2 16.73 28.84 -17.27
N LEU A 3 17.28 29.68 -16.40
CA LEU A 3 16.56 30.40 -15.38
C LEU A 3 16.26 31.80 -15.90
N THR A 4 15.01 32.22 -15.83
CA THR A 4 14.63 33.63 -16.04
C THR A 4 14.56 34.31 -14.69
N LEU A 5 15.37 35.35 -14.49
CA LEU A 5 15.42 36.11 -13.25
C LEU A 5 14.35 37.21 -13.25
N ALA A 6 14.05 37.76 -12.06
CA ALA A 6 13.03 38.78 -11.88
C ALA A 6 13.31 40.09 -12.66
N ASP A 7 14.56 40.34 -13.04
CA ASP A 7 14.99 41.47 -13.86
C ASP A 7 14.87 41.21 -15.37
N GLY A 8 14.31 40.05 -15.77
CA GLY A 8 14.15 39.63 -17.16
C GLY A 8 15.41 39.05 -17.79
N THR A 9 16.53 38.98 -17.07
CA THR A 9 17.75 38.35 -17.58
C THR A 9 17.66 36.84 -17.50
N THR A 10 18.35 36.14 -18.41
CA THR A 10 18.45 34.69 -18.39
C THR A 10 19.83 34.22 -17.95
N ARG A 11 19.87 33.14 -17.18
CA ARG A 11 21.10 32.45 -16.79
C ARG A 11 20.99 30.96 -17.06
N THR A 12 22.07 30.39 -17.58
CA THR A 12 22.21 28.94 -17.65
C THR A 12 22.76 28.43 -16.32
N ALA A 13 22.01 27.56 -15.66
CA ALA A 13 22.46 26.82 -14.49
C ALA A 13 22.59 25.33 -14.84
N GLU A 14 23.67 24.71 -14.37
CA GLU A 14 23.79 23.26 -14.38
C GLU A 14 22.92 22.69 -13.25
N VAL A 15 22.14 21.65 -13.54
CA VAL A 15 21.38 20.92 -12.52
C VAL A 15 22.10 19.62 -12.29
N THR A 16 22.68 19.48 -11.10
CA THR A 16 23.41 18.28 -10.67
C THR A 16 22.53 17.46 -9.73
N ASP A 17 22.35 16.19 -10.03
CA ASP A 17 21.70 15.22 -9.13
C ASP A 17 22.75 14.53 -8.27
N ALA A 18 23.42 15.30 -7.40
CA ALA A 18 24.60 14.83 -6.66
C ALA A 18 24.28 13.60 -5.79
N ASP A 19 23.08 13.54 -5.23
CA ASP A 19 22.61 12.45 -4.37
C ASP A 19 21.85 11.36 -5.14
N GLY A 20 21.75 11.47 -6.48
CA GLY A 20 21.00 10.51 -7.31
C GLY A 20 19.48 10.50 -7.04
N THR A 21 18.94 11.51 -6.37
CA THR A 21 17.54 11.56 -5.95
C THR A 21 16.61 11.68 -7.15
N ALA A 22 16.93 12.51 -8.13
CA ALA A 22 16.12 12.66 -9.34
C ALA A 22 16.11 11.36 -10.16
N ILE A 23 17.25 10.69 -10.26
CA ILE A 23 17.38 9.38 -10.89
C ILE A 23 16.54 8.34 -10.14
N ALA A 24 16.62 8.28 -8.82
CA ALA A 24 15.84 7.35 -8.01
C ALA A 24 14.32 7.54 -8.18
N ILE A 25 13.85 8.79 -8.16
CA ILE A 25 12.43 9.12 -8.42
C ILE A 25 12.02 8.69 -9.83
N HIS A 26 12.87 8.93 -10.82
CA HIS A 26 12.60 8.51 -12.20
C HIS A 26 12.48 6.98 -12.30
N HIS A 27 13.41 6.25 -11.68
CA HIS A 27 13.41 4.79 -11.68
C HIS A 27 12.15 4.25 -10.99
N ALA A 28 11.78 4.78 -9.82
CA ALA A 28 10.54 4.39 -9.14
C ALA A 28 9.28 4.67 -10.00
N GLY A 29 9.28 5.75 -10.77
CA GLY A 29 8.20 6.06 -11.71
C GLY A 29 8.16 5.11 -12.92
N CYS A 30 9.31 4.69 -13.42
CA CYS A 30 9.41 3.67 -14.48
C CYS A 30 8.97 2.30 -13.99
N GLU A 31 9.39 1.91 -12.78
CA GLU A 31 9.02 0.68 -12.11
C GLU A 31 7.50 0.57 -11.98
N ARG A 32 6.86 1.61 -11.43
CA ARG A 32 5.40 1.67 -11.31
C ARG A 32 4.70 1.49 -12.65
N ARG A 33 5.14 2.20 -13.69
CA ARG A 33 4.53 2.10 -15.03
C ARG A 33 4.75 0.73 -15.67
N MET A 34 5.89 0.10 -15.42
CA MET A 34 6.17 -1.26 -15.87
C MET A 34 5.16 -2.22 -15.25
N ILE A 35 4.98 -2.19 -13.92
CA ILE A 35 4.02 -3.04 -13.21
C ILE A 35 2.59 -2.79 -13.72
N GLU A 36 2.17 -1.52 -13.82
CA GLU A 36 0.83 -1.13 -14.31
C GLU A 36 0.56 -1.56 -15.77
N SER A 37 1.60 -1.76 -16.57
CA SER A 37 1.44 -2.32 -17.93
C SER A 37 1.16 -3.82 -17.94
N GLN A 38 1.48 -4.52 -16.85
CA GLN A 38 1.36 -5.97 -16.71
C GLN A 38 0.08 -6.37 -15.98
N VAL A 39 -0.26 -5.65 -14.91
CA VAL A 39 -1.36 -5.98 -13.99
C VAL A 39 -1.93 -4.70 -13.36
N VAL A 40 -3.26 -4.66 -13.18
CA VAL A 40 -3.94 -3.67 -12.35
C VAL A 40 -4.16 -4.27 -10.97
N ILE A 41 -3.87 -3.49 -9.93
CA ILE A 41 -3.92 -3.94 -8.54
C ILE A 41 -4.80 -2.96 -7.76
N GLY A 42 -5.78 -3.47 -7.03
CA GLY A 42 -6.74 -2.64 -6.32
C GLY A 42 -7.30 -3.28 -5.06
N PHE A 43 -8.13 -2.51 -4.36
CA PHE A 43 -8.98 -3.01 -3.29
C PHE A 43 -10.43 -2.80 -3.68
N ASP A 44 -11.19 -3.89 -3.75
CA ASP A 44 -12.63 -3.90 -4.01
C ASP A 44 -13.40 -4.31 -2.75
N ASP A 45 -14.72 -4.09 -2.75
CA ASP A 45 -15.63 -4.35 -1.62
C ASP A 45 -15.10 -3.83 -0.26
N VAL A 46 -14.46 -2.65 -0.27
CA VAL A 46 -13.94 -2.05 0.96
C VAL A 46 -15.11 -1.59 1.83
N ARG A 47 -15.26 -2.24 2.99
CA ARG A 47 -16.34 -1.94 3.92
C ARG A 47 -15.95 -2.22 5.36
N ARG A 48 -16.67 -1.58 6.27
CA ARG A 48 -16.60 -1.91 7.69
C ARG A 48 -17.25 -3.27 7.95
N ASP A 49 -16.66 -4.01 8.89
CA ASP A 49 -17.18 -5.26 9.42
C ASP A 49 -16.85 -5.37 10.92
N GLU A 50 -17.39 -6.39 11.58
CA GLU A 50 -17.07 -6.73 12.97
C GLU A 50 -16.60 -8.18 13.05
N ILE A 51 -15.40 -8.38 13.58
CA ILE A 51 -14.76 -9.70 13.66
C ILE A 51 -14.28 -9.91 15.09
N ASP A 52 -14.75 -10.99 15.71
CA ASP A 52 -14.48 -11.31 17.12
C ASP A 52 -14.82 -10.15 18.08
N GLY A 53 -15.91 -9.43 17.77
CA GLY A 53 -16.37 -8.26 18.55
C GLY A 53 -15.54 -7.00 18.33
N ARG A 54 -14.63 -6.98 17.36
CA ARG A 54 -13.78 -5.82 17.05
C ARG A 54 -14.11 -5.22 15.69
N PRO A 55 -14.23 -3.88 15.59
CA PRO A 55 -14.45 -3.23 14.31
C PRO A 55 -13.20 -3.36 13.43
N MET A 56 -13.40 -3.79 12.19
CA MET A 56 -12.33 -3.95 11.20
C MET A 56 -12.79 -3.47 9.84
N THR A 57 -11.87 -3.06 8.97
CA THR A 57 -12.18 -2.93 7.55
C THR A 57 -11.87 -4.26 6.86
N VAL A 58 -12.79 -4.73 6.02
CA VAL A 58 -12.58 -5.87 5.14
C VAL A 58 -12.58 -5.39 3.69
N ALA A 59 -11.85 -6.07 2.82
CA ALA A 59 -11.83 -5.82 1.38
C ALA A 59 -11.39 -7.07 0.62
N GLU A 60 -11.44 -7.00 -0.70
CA GLU A 60 -10.76 -7.92 -1.60
C GLU A 60 -9.56 -7.21 -2.23
N LEU A 61 -8.35 -7.74 -2.04
CA LEU A 61 -7.21 -7.37 -2.87
C LEU A 61 -7.40 -8.03 -4.23
N THR A 62 -7.37 -7.25 -5.30
CA THR A 62 -7.61 -7.72 -6.67
C THR A 62 -6.37 -7.58 -7.54
N LEU A 63 -6.20 -8.56 -8.44
CA LEU A 63 -5.21 -8.56 -9.50
C LEU A 63 -5.93 -8.80 -10.83
N ASP A 64 -5.92 -7.81 -11.71
CA ASP A 64 -6.48 -7.89 -13.05
C ASP A 64 -5.37 -7.88 -14.10
N ARG A 65 -5.33 -8.90 -14.96
CA ARG A 65 -4.32 -9.05 -16.00
C ARG A 65 -4.45 -7.94 -17.03
N VAL A 66 -3.30 -7.39 -17.43
CA VAL A 66 -3.20 -6.48 -18.60
C VAL A 66 -2.38 -7.15 -19.68
N ALA A 67 -1.04 -7.11 -19.56
CA ALA A 67 -0.12 -7.72 -20.52
C ALA A 67 0.74 -8.84 -19.90
N ALA A 68 0.61 -9.11 -18.60
CA ALA A 68 1.35 -10.19 -17.94
C ALA A 68 1.10 -11.52 -18.66
N THR A 69 2.17 -12.26 -18.96
CA THR A 69 2.09 -13.60 -19.55
C THR A 69 2.39 -14.69 -18.53
N SER A 70 3.21 -14.39 -17.53
CA SER A 70 3.53 -15.28 -16.41
C SER A 70 2.46 -15.25 -15.30
N THR A 71 2.64 -16.13 -14.31
CA THR A 71 1.92 -16.02 -13.03
C THR A 71 2.47 -14.81 -12.27
N VAL A 72 1.57 -13.94 -11.81
CA VAL A 72 1.91 -12.81 -10.93
C VAL A 72 1.61 -13.20 -9.50
N ARG A 73 2.49 -12.88 -8.56
CA ARG A 73 2.29 -13.18 -7.13
C ARG A 73 2.47 -11.93 -6.28
N VAL A 74 1.65 -11.82 -5.24
CA VAL A 74 1.93 -10.95 -4.10
C VAL A 74 2.66 -11.80 -3.08
N VAL A 75 3.93 -11.50 -2.82
CA VAL A 75 4.77 -12.29 -1.91
C VAL A 75 4.88 -11.65 -0.52
N ALA A 76 4.70 -10.33 -0.45
CA ALA A 76 4.65 -9.60 0.82
C ALA A 76 3.73 -8.38 0.72
N ALA A 77 3.21 -7.94 1.86
CA ALA A 77 2.43 -6.72 1.99
C ALA A 77 2.82 -5.98 3.27
N GLY A 78 3.12 -4.69 3.15
CA GLY A 78 3.52 -3.82 4.25
C GLY A 78 2.33 -3.26 5.02
N ASN A 79 2.47 -3.16 6.34
CA ASN A 79 1.56 -2.39 7.19
C ASN A 79 1.82 -0.88 7.01
N THR A 80 0.86 -0.07 7.43
CA THR A 80 1.08 1.36 7.67
C THR A 80 0.96 1.65 9.16
N ILE A 81 1.23 2.88 9.58
CA ILE A 81 1.13 3.26 10.99
C ILE A 81 -0.27 2.94 11.55
N PRO A 82 -1.39 3.41 10.96
CA PRO A 82 -2.70 3.11 11.51
C PRO A 82 -3.23 1.72 11.13
N PHE A 83 -2.70 1.08 10.07
CA PHE A 83 -3.30 -0.14 9.54
C PHE A 83 -2.34 -1.31 9.51
N THR A 84 -2.80 -2.38 10.14
CA THR A 84 -2.23 -3.70 10.03
C THR A 84 -2.99 -4.49 8.95
N LEU A 85 -2.32 -4.82 7.84
CA LEU A 85 -2.91 -5.57 6.73
C LEU A 85 -2.75 -7.08 6.95
N ARG A 86 -3.83 -7.85 6.78
CA ARG A 86 -3.88 -9.30 7.04
C ARG A 86 -4.60 -10.06 5.94
N PHE A 87 -4.11 -11.27 5.68
CA PHE A 87 -4.70 -12.25 4.75
C PHE A 87 -5.29 -13.40 5.60
N PRO A 88 -6.56 -13.32 6.01
CA PRO A 88 -7.13 -14.22 7.02
C PRO A 88 -7.24 -15.68 6.57
N ASP A 89 -7.28 -15.91 5.25
CA ASP A 89 -7.45 -17.25 4.68
C ASP A 89 -6.09 -17.97 4.49
N LEU A 90 -4.99 -17.33 4.93
CA LEU A 90 -3.63 -17.84 4.80
C LEU A 90 -2.96 -18.07 6.16
N PRO A 91 -2.12 -19.11 6.26
CA PRO A 91 -1.15 -19.21 7.35
C PRO A 91 -0.27 -17.96 7.48
N ALA A 92 0.09 -17.59 8.71
CA ALA A 92 0.90 -16.40 8.98
C ALA A 92 2.29 -16.42 8.31
N ALA A 93 2.82 -17.61 8.00
CA ALA A 93 4.13 -17.81 7.37
C ALA A 93 4.02 -18.19 5.87
N SER A 94 2.89 -17.91 5.22
CA SER A 94 2.73 -18.17 3.80
C SER A 94 3.74 -17.37 2.97
N PRO A 95 4.54 -18.01 2.10
CA PRO A 95 5.52 -17.33 1.25
C PRO A 95 4.86 -16.56 0.10
N VAL A 96 3.59 -16.84 -0.17
CA VAL A 96 2.78 -16.19 -1.21
C VAL A 96 1.44 -15.80 -0.58
N LEU A 97 1.09 -14.53 -0.69
CA LEU A 97 -0.14 -13.95 -0.14
C LEU A 97 -1.30 -13.98 -1.15
N MET A 98 -0.98 -14.00 -2.44
CA MET A 98 -1.97 -14.07 -3.52
C MET A 98 -1.29 -14.44 -4.83
N GLU A 99 -2.00 -15.16 -5.70
CA GLU A 99 -1.54 -15.46 -7.06
C GLU A 99 -2.59 -15.05 -8.10
N LEU A 100 -2.11 -14.57 -9.25
CA LEU A 100 -2.84 -14.49 -10.51
C LEU A 100 -2.20 -15.49 -11.48
N PRO A 101 -2.71 -16.74 -11.54
CA PRO A 101 -2.16 -17.79 -12.39
C PRO A 101 -2.10 -17.39 -13.87
N SER A 102 -1.06 -17.85 -14.56
CA SER A 102 -0.89 -17.67 -16.01
C SER A 102 -2.18 -17.99 -16.78
N GLY A 103 -2.56 -17.09 -17.70
CA GLY A 103 -3.76 -17.24 -18.54
C GLY A 103 -5.11 -16.98 -17.84
N ARG A 104 -5.10 -16.62 -16.55
CA ARG A 104 -6.29 -16.15 -15.83
C ARG A 104 -6.35 -14.63 -15.84
N GLU A 105 -7.51 -14.07 -16.15
CA GLU A 105 -7.70 -12.61 -16.26
C GLU A 105 -7.82 -11.92 -14.90
N HIS A 106 -8.39 -12.59 -13.89
CA HIS A 106 -8.67 -11.99 -12.59
C HIS A 106 -8.41 -12.95 -11.44
N SER A 107 -7.89 -12.43 -10.34
CA SER A 107 -7.80 -13.12 -9.06
C SER A 107 -8.14 -12.14 -7.93
N SER A 108 -8.71 -12.65 -6.84
CA SER A 108 -8.96 -11.88 -5.63
C SER A 108 -8.57 -12.66 -4.37
N ALA A 109 -8.17 -11.94 -3.33
CA ALA A 109 -7.90 -12.49 -2.01
C ALA A 109 -8.55 -11.60 -0.95
N ARG A 110 -9.23 -12.22 0.03
CA ARG A 110 -9.79 -11.47 1.15
C ARG A 110 -8.65 -10.86 1.96
N VAL A 111 -8.83 -9.60 2.34
CA VAL A 111 -7.94 -8.91 3.26
C VAL A 111 -8.71 -8.27 4.39
N ARG A 112 -8.01 -8.03 5.50
CA ARG A 112 -8.52 -7.31 6.67
C ARG A 112 -7.53 -6.24 7.06
N PHE A 113 -8.03 -5.07 7.41
CA PHE A 113 -7.28 -4.01 8.03
C PHE A 113 -7.73 -3.91 9.48
N SER A 114 -6.82 -4.25 10.38
CA SER A 114 -6.98 -3.98 11.81
C SER A 114 -6.12 -2.78 12.21
N GLU A 115 -6.27 -2.35 13.45
CA GLU A 115 -5.43 -1.34 14.06
C GLU A 115 -3.93 -1.71 13.99
N GLY A 116 -3.11 -0.72 13.63
CA GLY A 116 -1.66 -0.76 13.74
C GLY A 116 -1.23 -0.17 15.07
N ARG A 117 -0.63 1.03 15.01
CA ARG A 117 -0.32 1.84 16.17
C ARG A 117 -1.50 2.74 16.52
N CYS A 118 -1.86 2.73 17.80
CA CYS A 118 -2.94 3.55 18.34
C CYS A 118 -2.44 4.76 19.15
N ASP A 119 -1.12 4.91 19.36
CA ASP A 119 -0.62 6.08 20.09
C ASP A 119 -0.82 7.37 19.26
N ALA A 120 -1.38 8.39 19.92
CA ALA A 120 -1.78 9.64 19.27
C ALA A 120 -0.62 10.35 18.55
N HIS A 121 0.61 10.17 19.04
CA HIS A 121 1.80 10.74 18.41
C HIS A 121 2.06 10.13 17.03
N ALA A 122 2.11 8.80 16.93
CA ALA A 122 2.33 8.11 15.66
C ALA A 122 1.21 8.39 14.64
N VAL A 123 -0.05 8.40 15.10
CA VAL A 123 -1.19 8.68 14.23
C VAL A 123 -1.15 10.12 13.70
N ALA A 124 -0.87 11.11 14.55
CA ALA A 124 -0.83 12.51 14.16
C ALA A 124 0.31 12.83 13.17
N GLU A 125 1.42 12.10 13.22
CA GLU A 125 2.56 12.29 12.32
C GLU A 125 2.42 11.51 11.00
N THR A 126 1.37 10.71 10.85
CA THR A 126 1.18 9.89 9.65
C THR A 126 0.71 10.74 8.47
N LYS A 127 1.61 10.93 7.49
CA LYS A 127 1.32 11.71 6.26
C LYS A 127 0.64 10.91 5.15
N GLN A 128 0.81 9.59 5.14
CA GLN A 128 0.37 8.71 4.05
C GLN A 128 -0.22 7.40 4.60
N PRO A 129 -1.34 7.46 5.35
CA PRO A 129 -1.86 6.31 6.09
C PRO A 129 -2.33 5.15 5.22
N PHE A 130 -2.62 5.39 3.94
CA PHE A 130 -3.24 4.42 3.03
C PHE A 130 -2.30 3.87 1.95
N ARG A 131 -1.00 4.17 2.02
CA ARG A 131 0.00 3.66 1.05
C ARG A 131 0.54 2.32 1.50
N PHE A 132 -0.10 1.25 1.06
CA PHE A 132 0.35 -0.12 1.33
C PHE A 132 1.36 -0.53 0.27
N VAL A 133 2.55 -0.96 0.70
CA VAL A 133 3.60 -1.45 -0.20
C VAL A 133 3.44 -2.96 -0.36
N LEU A 134 3.16 -3.41 -1.58
CA LEU A 134 3.21 -4.82 -1.95
C LEU A 134 4.58 -5.14 -2.55
N GLN A 135 5.07 -6.36 -2.28
CA GLN A 135 6.15 -6.97 -3.05
C GLN A 135 5.54 -7.96 -4.02
N LEU A 136 5.88 -7.82 -5.31
CA LEU A 136 5.31 -8.57 -6.41
C LEU A 136 6.40 -9.39 -7.11
N ASP A 137 6.12 -10.66 -7.37
CA ASP A 137 6.86 -11.47 -8.34
C ASP A 137 6.06 -11.48 -9.65
N LEU A 138 6.63 -10.89 -10.71
CA LEU A 138 6.02 -10.83 -12.04
C LEU A 138 6.40 -12.05 -12.93
N GLY A 139 7.14 -13.00 -12.37
CA GLY A 139 7.65 -14.18 -13.07
C GLY A 139 8.99 -13.97 -13.77
N ASP A 140 9.70 -12.88 -13.49
CA ASP A 140 11.04 -12.57 -13.99
C ASP A 140 12.16 -12.85 -12.97
N GLY A 141 11.79 -13.31 -11.76
CA GLY A 141 12.71 -13.67 -10.69
C GLY A 141 13.19 -12.50 -9.85
N VAL A 142 12.56 -11.32 -9.96
CA VAL A 142 12.85 -10.14 -9.14
C VAL A 142 11.59 -9.73 -8.36
N ASP A 143 11.76 -9.33 -7.10
CA ASP A 143 10.69 -8.75 -6.31
C ASP A 143 10.55 -7.25 -6.62
N HIS A 144 9.35 -6.85 -7.02
CA HIS A 144 9.02 -5.48 -7.39
C HIS A 144 8.14 -4.82 -6.31
N SER A 145 8.53 -3.63 -5.87
CA SER A 145 7.73 -2.86 -4.91
C SER A 145 6.64 -2.05 -5.63
N TYR A 146 5.38 -2.24 -5.22
CA TYR A 146 4.25 -1.47 -5.73
C TYR A 146 3.46 -0.84 -4.59
N VAL A 147 3.06 0.43 -4.74
CA VAL A 147 2.19 1.09 -3.76
C VAL A 147 0.74 1.03 -4.24
N VAL A 148 -0.09 0.31 -3.50
CA VAL A 148 -1.55 0.26 -3.70
C VAL A 148 -2.25 1.10 -2.62
N GLN A 149 -3.37 1.71 -2.98
CA GLN A 149 -4.19 2.50 -2.06
C GLN A 149 -5.67 2.14 -2.27
N PRO A 150 -6.48 2.06 -1.20
CA PRO A 150 -7.94 2.05 -1.30
C PRO A 150 -8.45 3.32 -1.97
N ASP A 151 -9.62 3.25 -2.58
CA ASP A 151 -10.29 4.41 -3.19
C ASP A 151 -10.40 5.57 -2.16
N PRO A 152 -10.06 6.82 -2.53
CA PRO A 152 -10.21 7.98 -1.65
C PRO A 152 -11.58 8.12 -0.99
N ALA A 153 -12.65 7.63 -1.61
CA ALA A 153 -14.01 7.67 -1.08
C ALA A 153 -14.21 6.81 0.17
N VAL A 154 -13.47 5.69 0.31
CA VAL A 154 -13.61 4.77 1.46
C VAL A 154 -12.62 5.06 2.59
N GLN A 155 -11.57 5.83 2.31
CA GLN A 155 -10.50 6.16 3.25
C GLN A 155 -11.00 6.78 4.59
N PRO A 156 -11.95 7.74 4.62
CA PRO A 156 -12.45 8.28 5.88
C PRO A 156 -13.10 7.22 6.78
N GLU A 157 -13.88 6.31 6.20
CA GLU A 157 -14.55 5.22 6.94
C GLU A 157 -13.53 4.21 7.49
N MET A 158 -12.45 3.93 6.74
CA MET A 158 -11.36 3.08 7.23
C MET A 158 -10.66 3.68 8.46
N LEU A 159 -10.36 5.00 8.44
CA LEU A 159 -9.78 5.67 9.60
C LEU A 159 -10.73 5.68 10.80
N ALA A 160 -12.02 5.93 10.57
CA ALA A 160 -13.01 5.87 11.63
C ALA A 160 -13.09 4.46 12.25
N THR A 161 -13.04 3.42 11.41
CA THR A 161 -13.05 2.02 11.85
C THR A 161 -11.84 1.67 12.72
N VAL A 162 -10.64 2.11 12.33
CA VAL A 162 -9.44 1.92 13.16
C VAL A 162 -9.49 2.74 14.44
N ALA A 163 -10.00 3.98 14.40
CA ALA A 163 -10.15 4.80 15.59
C ALA A 163 -11.06 4.13 16.62
N ASP A 164 -12.18 3.54 16.18
CA ASP A 164 -13.06 2.75 17.04
C ASP A 164 -12.38 1.50 17.58
N GLY A 165 -11.56 0.82 16.76
CA GLY A 165 -10.75 -0.32 17.20
C GLY A 165 -9.75 0.05 18.29
N CYS A 166 -9.02 1.15 18.11
CA CYS A 166 -8.10 1.68 19.12
C CYS A 166 -8.82 2.05 20.42
N ALA A 167 -9.97 2.73 20.34
CA ALA A 167 -10.77 3.08 21.51
C ALA A 167 -11.26 1.85 22.29
N ALA A 168 -11.61 0.76 21.59
CA ALA A 168 -11.98 -0.51 22.22
C ALA A 168 -10.79 -1.14 22.97
N LEU A 169 -9.59 -1.13 22.39
CA LEU A 169 -8.40 -1.65 23.07
C LEU A 169 -8.04 -0.83 24.32
N ASP A 170 -8.25 0.49 24.30
CA ASP A 170 -8.05 1.39 25.44
C ASP A 170 -9.03 1.03 26.57
N ALA A 171 -10.30 0.84 26.22
CA ALA A 171 -11.35 0.46 27.17
C ALA A 171 -11.08 -0.91 27.81
N ASP A 172 -10.55 -1.86 27.03
CA ASP A 172 -10.20 -3.20 27.49
C ASP A 172 -8.84 -3.28 28.20
N GLY A 173 -8.10 -2.16 28.30
CA GLY A 173 -6.78 -2.09 28.93
C GLY A 173 -5.67 -2.85 28.21
N THR A 174 -5.88 -3.15 26.92
CA THR A 174 -4.96 -3.94 26.07
C THR A 174 -4.04 -3.06 25.24
N LEU A 175 -4.22 -1.73 25.27
CA LEU A 175 -3.24 -0.79 24.73
C LEU A 175 -1.99 -0.75 25.61
N THR A 176 -1.02 -1.60 25.27
CA THR A 176 0.31 -1.54 25.85
C THR A 176 1.06 -0.34 25.27
N SER A 177 1.40 0.61 26.14
CA SER A 177 2.16 1.82 25.83
C SER A 177 3.64 1.52 25.64
N ASP A 178 4.02 0.59 24.77
CA ASP A 178 5.43 0.28 24.52
C ASP A 178 5.79 0.65 23.08
N GLY A 179 6.58 1.71 22.96
CA GLY A 179 7.05 2.32 21.72
C GLY A 179 8.25 1.63 21.07
#